data_AF-A0A9R1UNL8-F1
#
_entry.id   AF-A0A9R1UNL8-F1
#
_cell.length_a   1.000
_cell.length_b   1.000
_cell.length_c   1.000
_cell.angle_alpha   90.00
_cell.angle_beta   90.00
_cell.angle_gamma   90.00
#
_symmetry.space_group_name_H-M   'P 1'
#
loop_
_entity.id
_entity.type
_entity.pdbx_description
1 polymer ?
#
loop_
_entity_poly.entity_id
_entity_poly.type
_entity_poly.pdbx_seq_one_letter_code
_entity_poly.pdbx_strand_id
1 'polypeptide(L)'
;MEPETKKRKLFRPPPRRATLSPAGKKDLAVSTSTIKPTVNVAQTGVVIDLRIQQAKNHAIAQAQQDGSKANFKIFDSPFGNFLVPVVPTRAELGG
;
A
#
# COMPACT_ATOMS: atom_id res chain seq x y z
N MET A 1 23.26 9.21 -54.60
CA MET A 1 22.73 7.97 -54.00
C MET A 1 22.53 8.23 -52.51
N GLU A 2 21.36 7.79 -52.02
CA GLU A 2 20.74 7.82 -50.68
C GLU A 2 21.59 8.06 -49.40
N PRO A 3 21.03 8.74 -48.38
CA PRO A 3 21.68 9.01 -47.08
C PRO A 3 21.58 7.85 -46.07
N GLU A 4 22.68 7.62 -45.34
CA GLU A 4 22.74 6.62 -44.25
C GLU A 4 21.82 6.97 -43.07
N THR A 5 21.03 5.99 -42.63
CA THR A 5 20.02 6.15 -41.57
C THR A 5 20.63 6.34 -40.19
N LYS A 6 20.34 7.50 -39.57
CA LYS A 6 20.66 7.89 -38.19
C LYS A 6 20.00 6.96 -37.16
N LYS A 7 20.76 5.99 -36.63
CA LYS A 7 20.30 5.13 -35.53
C LYS A 7 20.29 5.91 -34.21
N ARG A 8 19.10 6.09 -33.63
CA ARG A 8 18.91 6.71 -32.30
C ARG A 8 19.46 5.74 -31.24
N LYS A 9 20.33 6.22 -30.34
CA LYS A 9 20.75 5.44 -29.17
C LYS A 9 19.51 5.19 -28.30
N LEU A 10 19.09 3.93 -28.22
CA LEU A 10 18.11 3.48 -27.24
C LEU A 10 18.71 3.76 -25.85
N PHE A 11 18.11 4.66 -25.08
CA PHE A 11 18.46 4.83 -23.67
C PHE A 11 18.08 3.53 -22.95
N ARG A 12 19.05 2.65 -22.80
CA ARG A 12 18.94 1.49 -21.91
C ARG A 12 19.04 2.02 -20.48
N PRO A 13 18.00 1.97 -19.64
CA PRO A 13 18.15 2.35 -18.24
C PRO A 13 19.16 1.40 -17.57
N PRO A 14 19.97 1.91 -16.62
CA PRO A 14 21.03 1.14 -16.00
C PRO A 14 20.46 -0.08 -15.25
N PRO A 15 21.17 -1.22 -15.24
CA PRO A 15 20.80 -2.39 -14.44
C PRO A 15 20.75 -1.99 -12.96
N ARG A 16 19.59 -2.15 -12.32
CA ARG A 16 19.48 -1.97 -10.86
C ARG A 16 20.32 -3.05 -10.18
N ARG A 17 21.38 -2.63 -9.51
CA ARG A 17 22.23 -3.47 -8.66
C ARG A 17 21.36 -4.00 -7.51
N ALA A 18 21.19 -5.33 -7.46
CA ALA A 18 20.66 -6.00 -6.29
C ALA A 18 21.74 -5.99 -5.20
N THR A 19 21.55 -5.20 -4.15
CA THR A 19 22.34 -5.31 -2.92
C THR A 19 21.56 -6.17 -1.94
N LEU A 20 22.01 -7.42 -1.77
CA LEU A 20 21.68 -8.25 -0.61
C LEU A 20 22.44 -7.67 0.60
N SER A 21 21.71 -7.29 1.65
CA SER A 21 22.30 -7.02 2.97
C SER A 21 22.42 -8.32 3.77
N PRO A 22 23.52 -8.50 4.53
CA PRO A 22 23.80 -9.75 5.24
C PRO A 22 22.94 -9.93 6.49
N ALA A 23 22.74 -11.21 6.81
CA ALA A 23 21.86 -11.75 7.85
C ALA A 23 22.08 -11.17 9.26
N GLY A 24 21.02 -10.60 9.83
CA GLY A 24 20.82 -10.55 11.29
C GLY A 24 19.93 -11.70 11.70
N LYS A 25 20.49 -12.72 12.35
CA LYS A 25 19.71 -13.82 12.94
C LYS A 25 19.02 -13.33 14.20
N LYS A 26 17.68 -13.21 14.16
CA LYS A 26 16.81 -13.40 15.32
C LYS A 26 15.57 -14.13 14.83
N ASP A 27 15.47 -15.39 15.21
CA ASP A 27 14.32 -16.24 14.99
C ASP A 27 13.12 -15.70 15.77
N LEU A 28 12.05 -15.32 15.05
CA LEU A 28 10.70 -15.61 15.51
C LEU A 28 9.78 -15.71 14.29
N ALA A 29 9.28 -16.92 14.09
CA ALA A 29 8.47 -17.34 12.97
C ALA A 29 7.19 -16.51 12.84
N VAL A 30 7.00 -15.86 11.68
CA VAL A 30 5.67 -15.58 11.14
C VAL A 30 5.73 -15.86 9.65
N SER A 31 5.21 -17.02 9.25
CA SER A 31 4.96 -17.39 7.86
C SER A 31 4.20 -16.28 7.16
N THR A 32 4.86 -15.56 6.25
CA THR A 32 4.18 -14.70 5.29
C THR A 32 3.50 -15.62 4.28
N SER A 33 2.24 -15.98 4.54
CA SER A 33 1.47 -16.72 3.55
C SER A 33 1.33 -15.85 2.30
N THR A 34 1.68 -16.43 1.16
CA THR A 34 1.50 -15.83 -0.16
C THR A 34 0.01 -15.66 -0.42
N ILE A 35 -0.55 -14.50 -0.08
CA ILE A 35 -1.93 -14.16 -0.45
C ILE A 35 -1.89 -13.71 -1.91
N LYS A 36 -2.21 -14.64 -2.82
CA LYS A 36 -2.57 -14.31 -4.20
C LYS A 36 -3.82 -13.43 -4.16
N PRO A 37 -3.83 -12.23 -4.77
CA PRO A 37 -5.05 -11.43 -4.82
C PRO A 37 -5.93 -12.01 -5.94
N THR A 38 -6.71 -13.03 -5.63
CA THR A 38 -7.89 -13.32 -6.45
C THR A 38 -8.90 -12.24 -6.13
N VAL A 39 -9.06 -11.30 -7.05
CA VAL A 39 -10.04 -10.22 -6.94
C VAL A 39 -11.43 -10.83 -7.07
N ASN A 40 -11.98 -11.29 -5.96
CA ASN A 40 -13.39 -11.66 -5.87
C ASN A 40 -14.20 -10.36 -5.70
N VAL A 41 -14.72 -9.86 -6.81
CA VAL A 41 -15.70 -8.78 -6.82
C VAL A 41 -17.01 -9.28 -6.20
N ALA A 42 -17.40 -8.60 -5.14
CA ALA A 42 -18.74 -8.46 -4.56
C ALA A 42 -19.46 -9.73 -4.05
N GLN A 43 -19.64 -9.79 -2.72
CA GLN A 43 -20.92 -10.19 -2.14
C GLN A 43 -21.33 -9.22 -1.04
N THR A 44 -22.35 -8.44 -1.38
CA THR A 44 -23.21 -7.65 -0.51
C THR A 44 -23.70 -8.49 0.66
N GLY A 45 -23.41 -8.06 1.88
CA GLY A 45 -24.00 -8.57 3.10
C GLY A 45 -23.43 -7.82 4.29
N VAL A 46 -24.28 -7.47 5.26
CA VAL A 46 -23.88 -6.96 6.58
C VAL A 46 -23.23 -8.11 7.36
N VAL A 47 -22.18 -8.69 6.80
CA VAL A 47 -21.29 -9.63 7.46
C VAL A 47 -20.10 -8.79 7.80
N ILE A 48 -20.05 -8.34 9.06
CA ILE A 48 -18.88 -7.66 9.61
C ILE A 48 -17.75 -8.67 9.52
N ASP A 49 -16.90 -8.56 8.50
CA ASP A 49 -15.72 -9.39 8.39
C ASP A 49 -14.79 -8.99 9.54
N LEU A 50 -14.76 -9.83 10.58
CA LEU A 50 -14.01 -9.59 11.79
C LEU A 50 -12.52 -9.34 11.49
N ARG A 51 -11.99 -9.94 10.42
CA ARG A 51 -10.61 -9.70 9.99
C ARG A 51 -10.42 -8.29 9.44
N ILE A 52 -11.36 -7.79 8.62
CA ILE A 52 -11.33 -6.42 8.09
C ILE A 52 -11.44 -5.42 9.25
N GLN A 53 -12.32 -5.67 10.21
CA GLN A 53 -12.49 -4.80 11.38
C GLN A 53 -11.23 -4.76 12.27
N GLN A 54 -10.61 -5.92 12.55
CA GLN A 54 -9.36 -6.00 13.29
C GLN A 54 -8.22 -5.27 12.56
N ALA A 55 -8.08 -5.50 11.26
CA ALA A 55 -7.05 -4.87 10.44
C ALA A 55 -7.23 -3.34 10.37
N LYS A 56 -8.47 -2.87 10.29
CA LYS A 56 -8.80 -1.43 10.38
C LYS A 56 -8.36 -0.82 11.70
N ASN A 57 -8.74 -1.45 12.82
CA ASN A 57 -8.38 -0.94 14.15
C ASN A 57 -6.87 -0.90 14.34
N HIS A 58 -6.16 -1.91 13.82
CA HIS A 58 -4.71 -1.93 13.82
C HIS A 58 -4.11 -0.77 13.01
N ALA A 59 -4.62 -0.50 11.80
CA ALA A 59 -4.17 0.63 10.99
C ALA A 59 -4.38 1.98 11.68
N ILE A 60 -5.52 2.16 12.37
CA ILE A 60 -5.79 3.37 13.16
C ILE A 60 -4.80 3.50 14.32
N ALA A 61 -4.59 2.42 15.07
CA ALA A 61 -3.64 2.43 16.19
C ALA A 61 -2.22 2.75 15.72
N GLN A 62 -1.77 2.16 14.60
CA GLN A 62 -0.47 2.46 14.01
C GLN A 62 -0.33 3.93 13.62
N ALA A 63 -1.32 4.50 12.90
CA ALA A 63 -1.30 5.91 12.53
C ALA A 63 -1.23 6.85 13.75
N GLN A 64 -1.88 6.47 14.86
CA GLN A 64 -1.80 7.20 16.13
C GLN A 64 -0.42 7.08 16.79
N GLN A 65 0.17 5.88 16.81
CA GLN A 65 1.53 5.66 17.34
C GLN A 65 2.58 6.42 16.53
N ASP A 66 2.42 6.48 15.21
CA ASP A 66 3.28 7.24 14.31
C ASP A 66 3.10 8.76 14.44
N GLY A 67 2.12 9.22 15.23
CA GLY A 67 1.82 10.63 15.42
C GLY A 67 1.29 11.32 14.16
N SER A 68 0.63 10.57 13.27
CA SER A 68 0.14 11.09 12.00
C SER A 68 -0.95 12.14 12.23
N LYS A 69 -0.66 13.38 11.83
CA LYS A 69 -1.58 14.53 11.91
C LYS A 69 -2.39 14.77 10.64
N ALA A 70 -2.23 13.91 9.63
CA ALA A 70 -2.96 14.05 8.38
C ALA A 70 -4.45 13.70 8.59
N ASN A 71 -5.29 14.27 7.74
CA ASN A 71 -6.71 13.99 7.75
C ASN A 71 -6.98 12.72 6.93
N PHE A 72 -7.63 11.75 7.56
CA PHE A 72 -7.94 10.47 6.92
C PHE A 72 -9.43 10.20 6.99
N LYS A 73 -9.94 9.60 5.92
CA LYS A 73 -11.23 8.91 5.97
C LYS A 73 -11.00 7.42 6.21
N ILE A 74 -11.77 6.87 7.13
CA ILE A 74 -11.71 5.47 7.54
C ILE A 74 -12.73 4.67 6.72
N PHE A 75 -12.31 3.53 6.17
CA PHE A 75 -13.18 2.64 5.39
C PHE A 75 -12.94 1.17 5.71
N ASP A 76 -13.98 0.35 5.58
CA ASP A 76 -13.88 -1.10 5.65
C ASP A 76 -13.53 -1.62 4.23
N SER A 77 -12.24 -1.59 3.89
CA SER A 77 -11.75 -1.99 2.57
C SER A 77 -11.25 -3.44 2.56
N PRO A 78 -11.73 -4.30 1.64
CA PRO A 78 -11.20 -5.65 1.50
C PRO A 78 -9.76 -5.65 0.93
N PHE A 79 -9.28 -4.51 0.42
CA PHE A 79 -7.96 -4.37 -0.17
C PHE A 79 -6.90 -3.84 0.80
N GLY A 80 -7.25 -3.67 2.09
CA GLY A 80 -6.31 -3.19 3.11
C GLY A 80 -6.14 -1.67 3.18
N ASN A 81 -6.86 -0.91 2.35
CA ASN A 81 -6.84 0.56 2.38
C ASN A 81 -7.84 1.07 3.42
N PHE A 82 -7.49 0.97 4.70
CA PHE A 82 -8.36 1.34 5.81
C PHE A 82 -8.34 2.84 6.14
N LEU A 83 -7.22 3.51 5.82
CA LEU A 83 -7.02 4.94 6.01
C LEU A 83 -6.67 5.56 4.67
N VAL A 84 -7.52 6.44 4.16
CA VAL A 84 -7.28 7.19 2.92
C VAL A 84 -7.07 8.65 3.27
N PRO A 85 -5.92 9.26 2.91
CA PRO A 85 -5.72 10.69 3.09
C PRO A 85 -6.77 11.47 2.34
N VAL A 86 -7.39 12.46 2.98
CA VAL A 86 -8.38 13.33 2.37
C VAL A 86 -8.05 14.79 2.64
N VAL A 87 -8.52 15.66 1.76
CA VAL A 87 -8.50 17.10 2.01
C VAL A 87 -9.53 17.39 3.10
N PRO A 88 -9.13 18.07 4.21
CA PRO A 88 -10.06 18.43 5.26
C PRO A 88 -11.24 19.24 4.73
N THR A 89 -12.41 19.00 5.30
CA THR A 89 -13.60 19.79 4.96
C THR A 89 -13.63 21.08 5.80
N ARG A 90 -14.37 22.10 5.34
CA ARG A 90 -14.52 23.38 6.08
C ARG A 90 -15.00 23.19 7.52
N ALA A 91 -15.84 22.18 7.76
CA ALA A 91 -16.33 21.82 9.09
C ALA A 91 -15.21 21.34 10.03
N GLU A 92 -14.17 20.71 9.49
CA GLU A 92 -13.02 20.21 10.25
C GLU A 92 -11.96 21.30 10.50
N LEU A 93 -12.03 22.42 9.77
CA LEU A 93 -11.09 23.54 9.86
C LEU A 93 -11.58 24.71 10.72
N GLY A 94 -12.77 24.60 11.34
CA GLY A 94 -13.27 25.60 12.29
C GLY A 94 -14.44 26.47 11.83
N GLY A 95 -15.01 26.24 10.63
CA GLY A 95 -16.25 26.90 10.18
C GLY A 95 -16.05 28.24 9.48
#